data_AF-A0A6J2C961-F1
#
_entry.id   AF-A0A6J2C961-F1
#
_cell.length_a   1.000
_cell.length_b   1.000
_cell.length_c   1.000
_cell.angle_alpha   90.00
_cell.angle_beta   90.00
_cell.angle_gamma   90.00
#
_symmetry.space_group_name_H-M   'P 1'
#
loop_
_entity.id
_entity.type
_entity.pdbx_description
1 polymer ?
#
loop_
_entity_poly.entity_id
_entity_poly.type
_entity_poly.pdbx_seq_one_letter_code
_entity_poly.pdbx_strand_id
1 'polypeptide(L)'
;MSPRSCLRSLRLLVFAVFSAAASNWLYLAKLSSVGSISEEETCEKLKGLIQRQVQMCKRNLEVMDSVRRGAQLAIEECQYQFRNRRWNCSTLDSLPVFGKVVTQGTREAAFVYAISSAGVAFAVTRACSSGELEKCGCDRTVHGVSPQGFQWSGCSDNIAYGVAFSQSFVDVRERSKGASSSRALMNLHNNEAGRKVGHALKEKFDGATEVEPRRVGSSRALVPRNAQFKPHTDEDLVYLEPSPDFCEQDMRSGVLGTRGRTCNKTSKAIDGCELLCCGRGFHTAQVELAERCSCKFHWCCFVKCRQCQRLVELHTCR
;
A
#
# COMPACT_ATOMS: atom_id res chain seq x y z
N MET A 1 -11.05 -48.83 26.31
CA MET A 1 -10.78 -47.46 25.79
C MET A 1 -12.10 -46.73 25.62
N SER A 2 -12.29 -45.59 26.29
CA SER A 2 -13.60 -44.92 26.42
C SER A 2 -13.95 -44.09 25.18
N PRO A 3 -15.21 -44.10 24.68
CA PRO A 3 -15.65 -43.35 23.50
C PRO A 3 -15.71 -41.82 23.68
N ARG A 4 -15.33 -41.29 24.85
CA ARG A 4 -15.30 -39.83 25.13
C ARG A 4 -14.08 -39.09 24.56
N SER A 5 -13.04 -39.80 24.14
CA SER A 5 -11.82 -39.17 23.59
C SER A 5 -11.93 -38.79 22.10
N CYS A 6 -12.92 -39.33 21.37
CA CYS A 6 -13.06 -39.06 19.93
C CYS A 6 -13.78 -37.72 19.65
N LEU A 7 -14.72 -37.30 20.51
CA LEU A 7 -15.45 -36.03 20.34
C LEU A 7 -14.60 -34.78 20.65
N ARG A 8 -13.58 -34.89 21.52
CA ARG A 8 -12.68 -33.75 21.82
C ARG A 8 -11.73 -33.46 20.66
N SER A 9 -11.25 -34.50 19.98
CA SER A 9 -10.39 -34.35 18.79
C SER A 9 -11.15 -33.78 17.59
N LEU A 10 -12.45 -34.09 17.44
CA LEU A 10 -13.26 -33.53 16.36
C LEU A 10 -13.58 -32.04 16.59
N ARG A 11 -13.76 -31.59 17.84
CA ARG A 11 -13.93 -30.15 18.14
C ARG A 11 -12.67 -29.34 17.89
N LEU A 12 -11.48 -29.90 18.16
CA LEU A 12 -10.20 -29.25 17.84
C LEU A 12 -9.95 -29.15 16.32
N LEU A 13 -10.45 -30.10 15.53
CA LEU A 13 -10.39 -30.06 14.06
C LEU A 13 -11.43 -29.10 13.45
N VAL A 14 -12.62 -28.95 14.03
CA VAL A 14 -13.65 -28.02 13.55
C VAL A 14 -13.29 -26.55 13.85
N PHE A 15 -12.58 -26.27 14.95
CA PHE A 15 -12.06 -24.93 15.23
C PHE A 15 -10.82 -24.55 14.41
N ALA A 16 -10.10 -25.52 13.84
CA ALA A 16 -8.95 -25.26 12.96
C ALA A 16 -9.34 -24.84 11.53
N VAL A 17 -10.64 -24.77 11.21
CA VAL A 17 -11.15 -24.32 9.90
C VAL A 17 -11.68 -22.87 9.95
N PHE A 18 -11.67 -22.22 11.11
CA PHE A 18 -11.94 -20.78 11.18
C PHE A 18 -10.74 -19.97 10.68
N SER A 19 -10.78 -19.72 9.37
CA SER A 19 -10.13 -18.62 8.64
C SER A 19 -8.72 -18.27 9.12
N ALA A 20 -7.72 -18.92 8.51
CA ALA A 20 -6.42 -18.30 8.32
C ALA A 20 -6.57 -17.11 7.37
N ALA A 21 -7.29 -16.06 7.80
CA ALA A 21 -7.20 -14.76 7.20
C ALA A 21 -5.74 -14.36 7.35
N ALA A 22 -4.98 -14.45 6.25
CA ALA A 22 -3.59 -14.03 6.21
C ALA A 22 -3.51 -12.64 6.84
N SER A 23 -2.85 -12.52 8.00
CA SER A 23 -2.77 -11.27 8.74
C SER A 23 -2.35 -10.16 7.79
N ASN A 24 -3.18 -9.15 7.62
CA ASN A 24 -2.92 -8.01 6.75
C ASN A 24 -3.46 -6.76 7.44
N TRP A 25 -2.57 -6.04 8.13
CA TRP A 25 -2.91 -4.87 8.91
C TRP A 25 -3.48 -3.73 8.05
N LEU A 26 -3.31 -3.76 6.72
CA LEU A 26 -3.97 -2.82 5.82
C LEU A 26 -5.51 -2.87 5.90
N TYR A 27 -6.08 -3.93 6.47
CA TYR A 27 -7.51 -3.99 6.75
C TYR A 27 -8.00 -2.86 7.66
N LEU A 28 -7.11 -2.21 8.43
CA LEU A 28 -7.45 -1.00 9.18
C LEU A 28 -8.07 0.09 8.28
N ALA A 29 -7.63 0.21 7.02
CA ALA A 29 -8.20 1.19 6.08
C ALA A 29 -9.70 0.98 5.79
N LYS A 30 -10.25 -0.21 6.08
CA LYS A 30 -11.68 -0.51 5.91
C LYS A 30 -12.54 -0.17 7.13
N LEU A 31 -11.93 0.31 8.23
CA LEU A 31 -12.69 0.78 9.39
C LEU A 31 -13.41 2.09 9.04
N SER A 32 -14.65 2.22 9.50
CA SER A 32 -15.39 3.47 9.36
C SER A 32 -14.70 4.60 10.15
N SER A 33 -14.76 5.82 9.63
CA SER A 33 -14.22 7.02 10.31
C SER A 33 -14.88 7.30 11.66
N VAL A 34 -16.08 6.76 11.89
CA VAL A 34 -16.86 6.89 13.15
C VAL A 34 -16.30 5.99 14.26
N GLY A 35 -15.56 4.93 13.92
CA GLY A 35 -14.87 4.11 14.91
C GLY A 35 -13.53 4.71 15.29
N SER A 36 -13.48 5.56 16.32
CA SER A 36 -12.20 5.93 16.93
C SER A 36 -11.60 4.71 17.64
N ILE A 37 -10.32 4.42 17.40
CA ILE A 37 -9.58 3.37 18.13
C ILE A 37 -9.18 3.97 19.48
N SER A 38 -10.15 4.19 20.36
CA SER A 38 -9.99 4.91 21.62
C SER A 38 -9.89 3.98 22.85
N GLU A 39 -10.17 2.68 22.68
CA GLU A 39 -10.20 1.72 23.79
C GLU A 39 -9.30 0.51 23.48
N GLU A 40 -8.60 -0.01 24.50
CA GLU A 40 -7.72 -1.17 24.34
C GLU A 40 -8.45 -2.43 23.86
N GLU A 41 -9.71 -2.62 24.26
CA GLU A 41 -10.53 -3.75 23.81
C GLU A 41 -10.76 -3.71 22.30
N THR A 42 -10.84 -2.51 21.72
CA THR A 42 -10.96 -2.34 20.26
C THR A 42 -9.77 -2.97 19.55
N CYS A 43 -8.54 -2.83 20.07
CA CYS A 43 -7.33 -3.38 19.45
C CYS A 43 -7.37 -4.90 19.25
N GLU A 44 -8.04 -5.65 20.13
CA GLU A 44 -8.16 -7.10 20.03
C GLU A 44 -9.17 -7.53 18.96
N LYS A 45 -10.18 -6.69 18.71
CA LYS A 45 -11.21 -6.92 17.70
C LYS A 45 -10.77 -6.51 16.29
N LEU A 46 -9.68 -5.75 16.16
CA LEU A 46 -9.14 -5.29 14.89
C LEU A 46 -8.66 -6.47 14.02
N LYS A 47 -9.30 -6.66 12.88
CA LYS A 47 -8.93 -7.69 11.90
C LYS A 47 -7.57 -7.39 11.28
N GLY A 48 -6.75 -8.43 11.11
CA GLY A 48 -5.51 -8.37 10.33
C GLY A 48 -4.25 -8.02 11.11
N LEU A 49 -4.36 -7.58 12.37
CA LEU A 49 -3.21 -7.38 13.25
C LEU A 49 -2.67 -8.70 13.80
N ILE A 50 -1.34 -8.80 13.91
CA ILE A 50 -0.70 -9.89 14.68
C ILE A 50 -0.59 -9.50 16.17
N GLN A 51 -0.41 -10.47 17.06
CA GLN A 51 -0.36 -10.24 18.51
C GLN A 51 0.60 -9.12 18.91
N ARG A 52 1.80 -9.03 18.30
CA ARG A 52 2.76 -7.95 18.59
C ARG A 52 2.22 -6.57 18.18
N GLN A 53 1.50 -6.46 17.07
CA GLN A 53 0.87 -5.22 16.64
C GLN A 53 -0.34 -4.86 17.53
N VAL A 54 -1.08 -5.85 18.04
CA VAL A 54 -2.14 -5.62 19.04
C VAL A 54 -1.55 -5.01 20.31
N GLN A 55 -0.41 -5.50 20.79
CA GLN A 55 0.27 -4.90 21.95
C GLN A 55 0.76 -3.47 21.68
N MET A 56 1.24 -3.21 20.46
CA MET A 56 1.61 -1.84 20.04
C MET A 56 0.39 -0.92 19.99
N CYS A 57 -0.74 -1.41 19.47
CA CYS A 57 -2.02 -0.69 19.43
C CYS A 57 -2.46 -0.28 20.83
N LYS A 58 -2.49 -1.22 21.79
CA LYS A 58 -2.88 -0.93 23.18
C LYS A 58 -2.00 0.13 23.84
N ARG A 59 -0.68 0.10 23.58
CA ARG A 59 0.27 1.08 24.14
C ARG A 59 0.23 2.45 23.46
N ASN A 60 -0.30 2.53 22.25
CA ASN A 60 -0.25 3.72 21.39
C ASN A 60 -1.61 4.03 20.75
N LEU A 61 -2.70 3.98 21.54
CA LEU A 61 -4.06 4.17 21.04
C LEU A 61 -4.22 5.46 20.21
N GLU A 62 -3.68 6.58 20.70
CA GLU A 62 -3.69 7.90 20.02
C GLU A 62 -3.13 7.83 18.59
N VAL A 63 -2.11 7.01 18.34
CA VAL A 63 -1.42 6.94 17.04
C VAL A 63 -2.17 6.05 16.05
N MET A 64 -3.05 5.16 16.53
CA MET A 64 -3.70 4.15 15.69
C MET A 64 -4.67 4.74 14.66
N ASP A 65 -5.25 5.92 14.92
CA ASP A 65 -6.02 6.64 13.92
C ASP A 65 -5.14 7.10 12.74
N SER A 66 -3.93 7.57 13.03
CA SER A 66 -2.92 7.91 12.01
C SER A 66 -2.43 6.68 11.25
N VAL A 67 -2.33 5.50 11.89
CA VAL A 67 -2.04 4.24 11.19
C VAL A 67 -3.17 3.86 10.22
N ARG A 68 -4.42 3.99 10.67
CA ARG A 68 -5.61 3.76 9.83
C ARG A 68 -5.59 4.68 8.60
N ARG A 69 -5.41 5.99 8.82
CA ARG A 69 -5.30 6.99 7.74
C ARG A 69 -4.12 6.70 6.81
N GLY A 70 -2.97 6.32 7.35
CA GLY A 70 -1.78 5.94 6.56
C GLY A 70 -2.04 4.74 5.66
N ALA A 71 -2.77 3.72 6.14
CA ALA A 71 -3.20 2.59 5.33
C ALA A 71 -4.17 3.00 4.20
N GLN A 72 -5.12 3.89 4.50
CA GLN A 72 -6.07 4.41 3.51
C GLN A 72 -5.35 5.20 2.42
N LEU A 73 -4.48 6.14 2.80
CA LEU A 73 -3.66 6.91 1.85
C LEU A 73 -2.82 6.01 0.96
N ALA A 74 -2.21 4.96 1.53
CA ALA A 74 -1.42 4.01 0.75
C ALA A 74 -2.26 3.25 -0.30
N ILE A 75 -3.50 2.89 0.04
CA ILE A 75 -4.41 2.21 -0.90
C ILE A 75 -4.85 3.16 -2.01
N GLU A 76 -5.30 4.36 -1.65
CA GLU A 76 -5.75 5.38 -2.59
C GLU A 76 -4.63 5.76 -3.57
N GLU A 77 -3.42 5.98 -3.05
CA GLU A 77 -2.26 6.32 -3.87
C GLU A 77 -1.86 5.14 -4.77
N CYS A 78 -1.89 3.91 -4.26
CA CYS A 78 -1.62 2.74 -5.11
C CYS A 78 -2.64 2.59 -6.24
N GLN A 79 -3.93 2.76 -5.94
CA GLN A 79 -4.99 2.75 -6.95
C GLN A 79 -4.82 3.88 -7.96
N TYR A 80 -4.47 5.08 -7.49
CA TYR A 80 -4.19 6.22 -8.35
C TYR A 80 -3.03 5.93 -9.30
N GLN A 81 -1.89 5.47 -8.78
CA GLN A 81 -0.67 5.19 -9.54
C GLN A 81 -0.85 4.07 -10.57
N PHE A 82 -1.71 3.08 -10.27
CA PHE A 82 -1.93 1.92 -11.11
C PHE A 82 -3.26 1.91 -11.88
N ARG A 83 -4.06 2.98 -11.83
CA ARG A 83 -5.41 3.07 -12.44
C ARG A 83 -5.51 2.63 -13.90
N ASN A 84 -4.42 2.80 -14.66
CA ASN A 84 -4.34 2.48 -16.08
C ASN A 84 -3.42 1.27 -16.40
N ARG A 85 -2.94 0.54 -15.39
CA ARG A 85 -2.14 -0.70 -15.54
C ARG A 85 -3.06 -1.91 -15.45
N ARG A 86 -2.68 -3.07 -16.02
CA ARG A 86 -3.48 -4.32 -15.95
C ARG A 86 -3.82 -4.73 -14.51
N TRP A 87 -2.84 -4.70 -13.62
CA TRP A 87 -3.08 -4.68 -12.17
C TRP A 87 -3.23 -3.23 -11.72
N ASN A 88 -4.40 -2.88 -11.18
CA ASN A 88 -4.78 -1.50 -10.83
C ASN A 88 -4.92 -1.27 -9.32
N CYS A 89 -4.34 -2.15 -8.51
CA CYS A 89 -4.42 -2.07 -7.05
C CYS A 89 -5.87 -2.10 -6.50
N SER A 90 -6.82 -2.69 -7.22
CA SER A 90 -8.19 -2.83 -6.72
C SER A 90 -8.27 -3.72 -5.47
N THR A 91 -9.13 -3.34 -4.53
CA THR A 91 -9.44 -4.10 -3.33
C THR A 91 -10.85 -4.67 -3.42
N LEU A 92 -11.04 -5.93 -3.05
CA LEU A 92 -12.36 -6.55 -2.91
C LEU A 92 -12.77 -6.66 -1.44
N ASP A 93 -14.06 -6.59 -1.14
CA ASP A 93 -14.58 -6.75 0.22
C ASP A 93 -14.45 -8.18 0.75
N SER A 94 -14.59 -9.16 -0.14
CA SER A 94 -14.47 -10.58 0.17
C SER A 94 -13.02 -11.07 0.30
N LEU A 95 -12.02 -10.26 -0.07
CA LEU A 95 -10.61 -10.63 -0.02
C LEU A 95 -9.83 -9.78 1.01
N PRO A 96 -8.72 -10.31 1.56
CA PRO A 96 -7.72 -9.48 2.22
C PRO A 96 -7.31 -8.33 1.29
N VAL A 97 -6.97 -7.16 1.84
CA VAL A 97 -6.54 -6.00 1.05
C VAL A 97 -5.43 -6.42 0.06
N PHE A 98 -5.67 -6.20 -1.24
CA PHE A 98 -4.83 -6.63 -2.39
C PHE A 98 -4.62 -8.14 -2.60
N GLY A 99 -5.41 -9.00 -1.94
CA GLY A 99 -5.45 -10.44 -2.21
C GLY A 99 -4.12 -11.17 -1.98
N LYS A 100 -3.81 -12.16 -2.82
CA LYS A 100 -2.56 -12.94 -2.72
C LYS A 100 -1.37 -12.26 -3.39
N VAL A 101 -1.57 -11.18 -4.15
CA VAL A 101 -0.46 -10.44 -4.77
C VAL A 101 0.54 -10.00 -3.70
N VAL A 102 0.07 -9.51 -2.54
CA VAL A 102 0.93 -9.09 -1.41
C VAL A 102 1.58 -10.26 -0.65
N THR A 103 1.09 -11.48 -0.86
CA THR A 103 1.69 -12.69 -0.27
C THR A 103 2.78 -13.30 -1.13
N GLN A 104 2.86 -12.90 -2.40
CA GLN A 104 3.86 -13.29 -3.38
C GLN A 104 5.07 -12.34 -3.33
N GLY A 105 6.15 -12.73 -4.01
CA GLY A 105 7.40 -11.98 -4.15
C GLY A 105 7.46 -11.11 -5.40
N THR A 106 6.32 -10.59 -5.89
CA THR A 106 6.25 -9.87 -7.17
C THR A 106 6.60 -8.38 -7.04
N ARG A 107 6.76 -7.73 -8.19
CA ARG A 107 6.99 -6.29 -8.27
C ARG A 107 5.85 -5.46 -7.67
N GLU A 108 4.61 -5.89 -7.87
CA GLU A 108 3.42 -5.24 -7.30
C GLU A 108 3.42 -5.35 -5.77
N ALA A 109 3.80 -6.52 -5.24
CA ALA A 109 3.96 -6.70 -3.81
C ALA A 109 5.00 -5.72 -3.26
N ALA A 110 6.17 -5.61 -3.92
CA ALA A 110 7.24 -4.69 -3.52
C ALA A 110 6.74 -3.24 -3.40
N PHE A 111 5.97 -2.77 -4.38
CA PHE A 111 5.36 -1.44 -4.31
C PHE A 111 4.38 -1.29 -3.15
N VAL A 112 3.51 -2.29 -2.93
CA VAL A 112 2.54 -2.25 -1.82
C VAL A 112 3.25 -2.14 -0.47
N TYR A 113 4.31 -2.93 -0.21
CA TYR A 113 5.08 -2.83 1.04
C TYR A 113 5.69 -1.43 1.20
N ALA A 114 6.30 -0.90 0.12
CA ALA A 114 6.90 0.44 0.12
C ALA A 114 5.87 1.55 0.41
N ILE A 115 4.79 1.63 -0.38
CA ILE A 115 3.78 2.69 -0.23
C ILE A 115 3.02 2.58 1.09
N SER A 116 2.80 1.36 1.60
CA SER A 116 2.15 1.14 2.90
C SER A 116 3.02 1.61 4.06
N SER A 117 4.33 1.34 4.02
CA SER A 117 5.24 1.84 5.05
C SER A 117 5.43 3.35 4.98
N ALA A 118 5.50 3.90 3.77
CA ALA A 118 5.56 5.33 3.52
C ALA A 118 4.30 6.04 4.04
N GLY A 119 3.11 5.50 3.74
CA GLY A 119 1.82 6.04 4.17
C GLY A 119 1.69 6.14 5.68
N VAL A 120 2.12 5.12 6.43
CA VAL A 120 2.16 5.17 7.91
C VAL A 120 3.16 6.21 8.41
N ALA A 121 4.37 6.24 7.84
CA ALA A 121 5.38 7.21 8.26
C ALA A 121 4.91 8.65 8.02
N PHE A 122 4.30 8.91 6.86
CA PHE A 122 3.74 10.19 6.48
C PHE A 122 2.58 10.61 7.41
N ALA A 123 1.59 9.74 7.59
CA ALA A 123 0.41 10.06 8.40
C ALA A 123 0.76 10.32 9.87
N VAL A 124 1.67 9.53 10.45
CA VAL A 124 2.14 9.74 11.83
C VAL A 124 2.94 11.03 11.95
N THR A 125 3.87 11.28 11.01
CA THR A 125 4.65 12.54 10.99
C THR A 125 3.73 13.76 10.93
N ARG A 126 2.72 13.72 10.06
CA ARG A 126 1.77 14.82 9.88
C ARG A 126 0.91 15.06 11.12
N ALA A 127 0.49 13.99 11.80
CA ALA A 127 -0.26 14.09 13.05
C ALA A 127 0.59 14.66 14.19
N CYS A 128 1.90 14.38 14.21
CA CYS A 128 2.82 15.02 15.15
C CYS A 128 2.95 16.52 14.90
N SER A 129 3.16 16.94 13.65
CA SER A 129 3.36 18.36 13.34
C SER A 129 2.07 19.19 13.38
N SER A 130 0.90 18.56 13.24
CA SER A 130 -0.40 19.22 13.46
C SER A 130 -0.79 19.35 14.94
N GLY A 131 -0.08 18.69 15.85
CA GLY A 131 -0.40 18.68 17.27
C GLY A 131 -1.56 17.73 17.64
N GLU A 132 -1.92 16.78 16.76
CA GLU A 132 -2.94 15.76 17.03
C GLU A 132 -2.47 14.69 18.03
N LEU A 133 -1.14 14.53 18.20
CA LEU A 133 -0.53 13.52 19.08
C LEU A 133 0.24 14.20 20.22
N GLU A 134 0.08 13.73 21.45
CA GLU A 134 0.70 14.37 22.62
C GLU A 134 2.17 14.00 22.78
N LYS A 135 2.54 12.77 22.41
CA LYS A 135 3.89 12.21 22.63
C LYS A 135 4.94 12.65 21.60
N CYS A 136 4.53 13.40 20.58
CA CYS A 136 5.42 13.92 19.55
C CYS A 136 5.01 15.34 19.15
N GLY A 137 5.83 15.98 18.31
CA GLY A 137 5.60 17.34 17.86
C GLY A 137 6.53 17.69 16.71
N CYS A 138 6.76 18.98 16.52
CA CYS A 138 7.69 19.50 15.52
C CYS A 138 9.12 19.00 15.75
N ASP A 139 9.88 18.90 14.67
CA ASP A 139 11.33 18.73 14.74
C ASP A 139 11.98 19.99 15.33
N ARG A 140 12.82 19.80 16.35
CA ARG A 140 13.54 20.86 17.06
C ARG A 140 15.03 20.91 16.73
N THR A 141 15.50 19.99 15.89
CA THR A 141 16.93 19.92 15.51
C THR A 141 17.33 21.10 14.61
N VAL A 142 16.38 21.65 13.84
CA VAL A 142 16.62 22.75 12.93
C VAL A 142 15.96 24.02 13.47
N HIS A 143 16.77 24.99 13.89
CA HIS A 143 16.31 26.23 14.51
C HIS A 143 17.30 27.39 14.26
N GLY A 144 16.86 28.62 14.57
CA GLY A 144 17.71 29.81 14.48
C GLY A 144 17.91 30.33 13.05
N VAL A 145 19.06 30.94 12.79
CA VAL A 145 19.39 31.58 11.51
C VAL A 145 20.48 30.76 10.82
N SER A 146 20.28 30.45 9.54
CA SER A 146 21.28 29.76 8.72
C SER A 146 22.49 30.64 8.44
N PRO A 147 23.65 30.08 8.06
CA PRO A 147 24.81 30.86 7.64
C PRO A 147 24.53 31.85 6.48
N GLN A 148 23.49 31.59 5.69
CA GLN A 148 23.05 32.44 4.57
C GLN A 148 21.97 33.46 4.97
N GLY A 149 21.64 33.57 6.27
CA GLY A 149 20.67 34.54 6.78
C GLY A 149 19.20 34.08 6.75
N PHE A 150 18.92 32.82 6.40
CA PHE A 150 17.55 32.28 6.44
C PHE A 150 17.14 31.99 7.89
N GLN A 151 16.01 32.53 8.34
CA GLN A 151 15.49 32.29 9.69
C GLN A 151 14.48 31.14 9.70
N TRP A 152 14.79 30.10 10.47
CA TRP A 152 13.88 29.00 10.75
C TRP A 152 12.74 29.47 11.65
N SER A 153 11.51 29.16 11.27
CA SER A 153 10.29 29.43 12.04
C SER A 153 9.19 28.42 11.69
N GLY A 154 8.12 28.39 12.48
CA GLY A 154 7.01 27.46 12.29
C GLY A 154 7.27 26.08 12.86
N CYS A 155 6.60 25.07 12.30
CA CYS A 155 6.68 23.68 12.73
C CYS A 155 7.24 22.81 11.61
N SER A 156 8.50 22.38 11.76
CA SER A 156 9.11 21.41 10.85
C SER A 156 8.61 20.00 11.17
N ASP A 157 8.32 19.20 10.15
CA ASP A 157 7.85 17.82 10.29
C ASP A 157 8.92 16.94 10.96
N ASN A 158 8.58 16.23 12.03
CA ASN A 158 9.47 15.25 12.68
C ASN A 158 9.42 13.90 11.96
N ILE A 159 10.05 13.85 10.77
CA ILE A 159 10.07 12.67 9.90
C ILE A 159 10.71 11.47 10.62
N ALA A 160 11.74 11.70 11.43
CA ALA A 160 12.42 10.64 12.17
C ALA A 160 11.47 9.87 13.09
N TYR A 161 10.57 10.56 13.80
CA TYR A 161 9.56 9.92 14.64
C TYR A 161 8.59 9.05 13.83
N GLY A 162 8.04 9.58 12.72
CA GLY A 162 7.10 8.83 11.89
C GLY A 162 7.74 7.61 11.23
N VAL A 163 8.99 7.74 10.75
CA VAL A 163 9.78 6.63 10.20
C VAL A 163 10.04 5.56 11.27
N ALA A 164 10.47 5.95 12.47
CA ALA A 164 10.71 5.03 13.58
C ALA A 164 9.43 4.28 13.99
N PHE A 165 8.30 4.98 14.07
CA PHE A 165 7.01 4.36 14.35
C PHE A 165 6.64 3.34 13.25
N SER A 166 6.73 3.75 11.97
CA SER A 166 6.43 2.89 10.82
C SER A 166 7.31 1.63 10.81
N GLN A 167 8.61 1.76 11.08
CA GLN A 167 9.53 0.64 11.26
C GLN A 167 9.07 -0.30 12.39
N SER A 168 8.69 0.25 13.54
CA SER A 168 8.27 -0.56 14.69
C SER A 168 6.98 -1.35 14.41
N PHE A 169 6.02 -0.75 13.71
CA PHE A 169 4.69 -1.32 13.49
C PHE A 169 4.57 -2.18 12.23
N VAL A 170 5.14 -1.74 11.11
CA VAL A 170 5.01 -2.41 9.81
C VAL A 170 5.99 -3.57 9.69
N ASP A 171 7.23 -3.43 10.19
CA ASP A 171 8.28 -4.44 10.02
C ASP A 171 8.17 -5.61 11.01
N VAL A 172 7.42 -5.45 12.12
CA VAL A 172 7.41 -6.42 13.23
C VAL A 172 7.04 -7.85 12.80
N ARG A 173 6.17 -7.97 11.80
CA ARG A 173 5.80 -9.27 11.22
C ARG A 173 6.96 -9.89 10.46
N GLU A 174 7.64 -9.12 9.62
CA GLU A 174 8.72 -9.65 8.79
C GLU A 174 9.95 -9.97 9.64
N ARG A 175 10.26 -9.14 10.65
CA ARG A 175 11.29 -9.44 11.66
C ARG A 175 11.01 -10.73 12.42
N SER A 176 9.74 -11.06 12.69
CA SER A 176 9.38 -12.31 13.37
C SER A 176 9.62 -13.58 12.54
N LYS A 177 9.69 -13.47 11.21
CA LYS A 177 10.02 -14.60 10.33
C LYS A 177 11.53 -14.87 10.22
N GLY A 178 12.35 -13.93 10.69
CA GLY A 178 13.81 -14.02 10.68
C GLY A 178 14.47 -13.84 9.31
N ALA A 179 15.79 -13.68 9.32
CA ALA A 179 16.62 -13.45 8.13
C ALA A 179 16.75 -14.68 7.20
N SER A 180 16.21 -15.83 7.60
CA SER A 180 16.18 -17.04 6.77
C SER A 180 15.18 -16.92 5.61
N SER A 181 14.14 -16.11 5.76
CA SER A 181 13.12 -15.90 4.74
C SER A 181 13.55 -14.81 3.75
N SER A 182 13.83 -15.21 2.50
CA SER A 182 14.11 -14.27 1.40
C SER A 182 12.99 -13.25 1.22
N ARG A 183 11.74 -13.68 1.39
CA ARG A 183 10.56 -12.81 1.32
C ARG A 183 10.51 -11.79 2.45
N ALA A 184 10.88 -12.18 3.67
CA ALA A 184 10.96 -11.22 4.78
C ALA A 184 12.04 -10.16 4.52
N LEU A 185 13.21 -10.57 3.99
CA LEU A 185 14.27 -9.63 3.59
C LEU A 185 13.78 -8.66 2.50
N MET A 186 13.11 -9.18 1.47
CA MET A 186 12.54 -8.37 0.38
C MET A 186 11.53 -7.34 0.93
N ASN A 187 10.62 -7.77 1.78
CA ASN A 187 9.61 -6.90 2.38
C ASN A 187 10.22 -5.82 3.27
N LEU A 188 11.21 -6.17 4.11
CA LEU A 188 11.92 -5.20 4.96
C LEU A 188 12.67 -4.16 4.14
N HIS A 189 13.34 -4.59 3.06
CA HIS A 189 14.02 -3.70 2.13
C HIS A 189 13.03 -2.71 1.48
N ASN A 190 11.95 -3.22 0.91
CA ASN A 190 10.96 -2.40 0.23
C ASN A 190 10.23 -1.45 1.18
N ASN A 191 9.93 -1.87 2.42
CA ASN A 191 9.40 -0.98 3.45
C ASN A 191 10.35 0.20 3.71
N GLU A 192 11.66 -0.06 3.80
CA GLU A 192 12.66 0.97 4.03
C GLU A 192 12.81 1.93 2.84
N ALA A 193 12.87 1.39 1.62
CA ALA A 193 12.84 2.19 0.40
C ALA A 193 11.60 3.11 0.35
N GLY A 194 10.44 2.57 0.73
CA GLY A 194 9.20 3.32 0.93
C GLY A 194 9.35 4.57 1.79
N ARG A 195 9.95 4.40 2.97
CA ARG A 195 10.14 5.47 3.95
C ARG A 195 11.14 6.54 3.51
N LYS A 196 12.04 6.24 2.57
CA LYS A 196 13.03 7.18 2.02
C LYS A 196 12.52 7.95 0.81
N VAL A 197 11.94 7.24 -0.15
CA VAL A 197 11.67 7.78 -1.49
C VAL A 197 10.34 8.56 -1.54
N GLY A 198 9.32 8.10 -0.80
CA GLY A 198 8.00 8.74 -0.76
C GLY A 198 7.38 8.95 -2.15
N HIS A 199 7.47 10.17 -2.68
CA HIS A 199 6.81 10.62 -3.91
C HIS A 199 7.31 9.96 -5.20
N ALA A 200 8.57 9.50 -5.26
CA ALA A 200 9.15 8.90 -6.47
C ALA A 200 9.01 7.36 -6.54
N LEU A 201 8.19 6.75 -5.68
CA LEU A 201 8.04 5.29 -5.60
C LEU A 201 7.55 4.66 -6.90
N LYS A 202 6.73 5.37 -7.70
CA LYS A 202 6.24 4.84 -8.98
C LYS A 202 7.36 4.68 -10.01
N GLU A 203 8.35 5.57 -9.99
CA GLU A 203 9.54 5.50 -10.84
C GLU A 203 10.42 4.32 -10.40
N LYS A 204 10.62 4.18 -9.07
CA LYS A 204 11.33 3.04 -8.49
C LYS A 204 10.67 1.69 -8.80
N PHE A 205 9.34 1.66 -8.95
CA PHE A 205 8.63 0.46 -9.41
C PHE A 205 8.98 0.07 -10.85
N ASP A 206 9.03 1.01 -11.79
CA ASP A 206 9.31 0.68 -13.19
C ASP A 206 10.73 0.13 -13.36
N GLY A 207 11.69 0.62 -12.56
CA GLY A 207 13.08 0.17 -12.49
C GLY A 207 13.40 -0.89 -11.43
N ALA A 208 12.39 -1.54 -10.83
CA ALA A 208 12.62 -2.49 -9.73
C ALA A 208 13.53 -3.66 -10.15
N THR A 209 14.41 -4.08 -9.24
CA THR A 209 15.42 -5.11 -9.52
C THR A 209 14.95 -6.51 -9.12
N GLU A 210 15.07 -7.47 -10.02
CA GLU A 210 14.86 -8.88 -9.68
C GLU A 210 16.06 -9.42 -8.91
N VAL A 211 15.81 -10.02 -7.75
CA VAL A 211 16.84 -10.51 -6.84
C VAL A 211 16.64 -11.97 -6.48
N GLU A 212 17.72 -12.61 -6.07
CA GLU A 212 17.74 -13.95 -5.51
C GLU A 212 18.50 -13.98 -4.18
N PRO A 213 18.13 -14.87 -3.24
CA PRO A 213 18.86 -15.00 -1.99
C PRO A 213 20.20 -15.72 -2.21
N ARG A 214 21.30 -15.07 -1.82
CA ARG A 214 22.65 -15.67 -1.82
C ARG A 214 23.23 -15.67 -0.42
N ARG A 215 23.98 -16.73 -0.08
CA ARG A 215 24.73 -16.78 1.18
C ARG A 215 25.97 -15.89 1.04
N VAL A 216 26.13 -14.96 1.97
CA VAL A 216 27.29 -14.08 2.12
C VAL A 216 27.82 -14.30 3.54
N GLY A 217 28.84 -15.15 3.65
CA GLY A 217 29.31 -15.64 4.95
C GLY A 217 28.24 -16.44 5.69
N SER A 218 27.97 -16.08 6.95
CA SER A 218 26.90 -16.67 7.78
C SER A 218 25.49 -16.10 7.48
N SER A 219 25.40 -14.99 6.72
CA SER A 219 24.16 -14.27 6.46
C SER A 219 23.61 -14.56 5.07
N ARG A 220 22.30 -14.36 4.89
CA ARG A 220 21.66 -14.34 3.56
C ARG A 220 21.49 -12.89 3.13
N ALA A 221 21.89 -12.58 1.91
CA ALA A 221 21.67 -11.28 1.28
C ALA A 221 20.89 -11.46 -0.03
N LEU A 222 20.12 -10.45 -0.39
CA LEU A 222 19.49 -10.38 -1.71
C LEU A 222 20.52 -9.82 -2.69
N VAL A 223 20.70 -10.48 -3.81
CA VAL A 223 21.61 -10.04 -4.88
C VAL A 223 20.85 -10.02 -6.20
N PRO A 224 21.20 -9.13 -7.14
CA PRO A 224 20.58 -9.13 -8.47
C PRO A 224 20.66 -10.52 -9.10
N ARG A 225 19.54 -11.00 -9.65
CA ARG A 225 19.48 -12.29 -10.35
C ARG A 225 20.39 -12.27 -11.58
N ASN A 226 20.38 -11.16 -12.32
CA ASN A 226 21.33 -10.93 -13.40
C ASN A 226 22.55 -10.14 -12.89
N ALA A 227 23.72 -10.77 -12.92
CA ALA A 227 24.98 -10.18 -12.46
C ALA A 227 25.50 -9.01 -13.31
N GLN A 228 24.96 -8.83 -14.54
CA GLN A 228 25.31 -7.68 -15.39
C GLN A 228 24.61 -6.39 -14.95
N PHE A 229 23.56 -6.51 -14.13
CA PHE A 229 22.88 -5.33 -13.59
C PHE A 229 23.60 -4.80 -12.36
N LYS A 230 23.55 -3.48 -12.19
CA LYS A 230 24.09 -2.82 -11.02
C LYS A 230 23.38 -3.33 -9.76
N PRO A 231 24.09 -3.45 -8.62
CA PRO A 231 23.46 -3.71 -7.33
C PRO A 231 22.38 -2.65 -7.03
N HIS A 232 21.30 -3.09 -6.38
CA HIS A 232 20.24 -2.19 -5.93
C HIS A 232 20.71 -1.34 -4.75
N THR A 233 20.20 -0.12 -4.66
CA THR A 233 20.37 0.77 -3.50
C THR A 233 19.26 0.52 -2.48
N ASP A 234 19.38 1.17 -1.33
CA ASP A 234 18.36 1.19 -0.27
C ASP A 234 17.10 2.01 -0.65
N GLU A 235 17.14 2.74 -1.76
CA GLU A 235 15.99 3.45 -2.35
C GLU A 235 15.32 2.69 -3.49
N ASP A 236 15.92 1.60 -3.97
CA ASP A 236 15.38 0.83 -5.08
C ASP A 236 14.45 -0.28 -4.58
N LEU A 237 13.40 -0.56 -5.35
CA LEU A 237 12.52 -1.69 -5.05
C LEU A 237 13.11 -2.99 -5.58
N VAL A 238 12.94 -4.07 -4.82
CA VAL A 238 13.40 -5.41 -5.18
C VAL A 238 12.27 -6.43 -5.15
N TYR A 239 12.32 -7.41 -6.05
CA TYR A 239 11.33 -8.50 -6.14
C TYR A 239 11.99 -9.85 -6.41
N LEU A 240 11.35 -10.95 -6.02
CA LEU A 240 11.92 -12.30 -6.06
C LEU A 240 11.44 -13.14 -7.26
N GLU A 241 10.21 -12.90 -7.70
CA GLU A 241 9.55 -13.72 -8.73
C GLU A 241 8.76 -12.85 -9.71
N PRO A 242 8.65 -13.28 -10.98
CA PRO A 242 7.91 -12.55 -11.99
C PRO A 242 6.43 -12.43 -11.62
N SER A 243 5.83 -11.32 -12.02
CA SER A 243 4.41 -11.06 -11.80
C SER A 243 3.53 -12.06 -12.57
N PRO A 244 2.37 -12.47 -12.01
CA PRO A 244 1.43 -13.33 -12.71
C PRO A 244 0.81 -12.60 -13.91
N ASP A 245 0.09 -13.35 -14.75
CA ASP A 245 -0.74 -12.74 -15.78
C ASP A 245 -1.97 -12.06 -15.15
N PHE A 246 -2.11 -10.76 -15.39
CA PHE A 246 -3.24 -9.95 -14.92
C PHE A 246 -4.35 -9.79 -15.97
N CYS A 247 -4.23 -10.45 -17.13
CA CYS A 247 -5.18 -10.32 -18.24
C CYS A 247 -6.53 -10.99 -17.95
N GLU A 248 -6.50 -12.27 -17.55
CA GLU A 248 -7.69 -13.06 -17.24
C GLU A 248 -7.98 -13.06 -15.74
N GLN A 249 -9.24 -13.25 -15.39
CA GLN A 249 -9.68 -13.27 -14.00
C GLN A 249 -9.25 -14.58 -13.33
N ASP A 250 -8.60 -14.46 -12.17
CA ASP A 250 -8.31 -15.58 -11.26
C ASP A 250 -8.61 -15.17 -9.82
N MET A 251 -9.82 -15.54 -9.37
CA MET A 251 -10.28 -15.26 -8.01
C MET A 251 -9.45 -15.97 -6.93
N ARG A 252 -8.75 -17.06 -7.25
CA ARG A 252 -7.93 -17.80 -6.27
C ARG A 252 -6.64 -17.07 -5.94
N SER A 253 -6.08 -16.34 -6.89
CA SER A 253 -4.92 -15.46 -6.70
C SER A 253 -5.31 -14.00 -6.39
N GLY A 254 -6.58 -13.65 -6.58
CA GLY A 254 -7.09 -12.29 -6.36
C GLY A 254 -6.87 -11.38 -7.57
N VAL A 255 -6.67 -11.95 -8.75
CA VAL A 255 -6.55 -11.23 -10.01
C VAL A 255 -7.94 -11.01 -10.60
N LEU A 256 -8.32 -9.76 -10.85
CA LEU A 256 -9.66 -9.41 -11.36
C LEU A 256 -9.79 -9.53 -12.88
N GLY A 257 -8.67 -9.58 -13.60
CA GLY A 257 -8.63 -9.49 -15.05
C GLY A 257 -8.82 -8.06 -15.57
N THR A 258 -8.85 -7.93 -16.89
CA THR A 258 -8.92 -6.63 -17.59
C THR A 258 -10.23 -6.40 -18.35
N ARG A 259 -11.13 -7.40 -18.38
CA ARG A 259 -12.44 -7.30 -19.03
C ARG A 259 -13.27 -6.19 -18.40
N GLY A 260 -14.01 -5.45 -19.21
CA GLY A 260 -14.86 -4.35 -18.73
C GLY A 260 -14.10 -3.08 -18.32
N ARG A 261 -12.77 -3.03 -18.45
CA ARG A 261 -11.99 -1.83 -18.12
C ARG A 261 -11.97 -0.83 -19.26
N THR A 262 -12.06 0.45 -18.91
CA THR A 262 -11.85 1.54 -19.86
C THR A 262 -10.40 1.57 -20.32
N CYS A 263 -10.19 1.73 -21.62
CA CYS A 263 -8.89 1.82 -22.25
C CYS A 263 -8.76 3.05 -23.14
N ASN A 264 -7.54 3.46 -23.42
CA ASN A 264 -7.24 4.59 -24.28
C ASN A 264 -6.96 4.10 -25.71
N LYS A 265 -7.82 4.41 -26.68
CA LYS A 265 -7.64 3.96 -28.07
C LYS A 265 -6.46 4.63 -28.78
N THR A 266 -6.10 5.86 -28.38
CA THR A 266 -5.03 6.63 -29.04
C THR A 266 -3.65 6.35 -28.44
N SER A 267 -3.59 5.82 -27.21
CA SER A 267 -2.33 5.49 -26.56
C SER A 267 -1.73 4.18 -27.10
N LYS A 268 -0.42 4.21 -27.36
CA LYS A 268 0.40 3.02 -27.63
C LYS A 268 1.10 2.48 -26.37
N ALA A 269 0.92 3.16 -25.23
CA ALA A 269 1.49 2.75 -23.96
C ALA A 269 0.58 1.74 -23.24
N ILE A 270 0.95 1.40 -22.02
CA ILE A 270 0.28 0.44 -21.13
C ILE A 270 -1.22 0.68 -20.89
N ASP A 271 -1.69 1.93 -21.02
CA ASP A 271 -3.08 2.36 -20.91
C ASP A 271 -3.86 2.20 -22.23
N GLY A 272 -3.12 1.91 -23.31
CA GLY A 272 -3.61 1.65 -24.65
C GLY A 272 -4.49 0.42 -24.72
N CYS A 273 -5.55 0.47 -25.54
CA CYS A 273 -6.47 -0.67 -25.69
C CYS A 273 -5.80 -1.96 -26.17
N GLU A 274 -4.73 -1.88 -26.96
CA GLU A 274 -3.98 -3.04 -27.42
C GLU A 274 -3.33 -3.80 -26.24
N LEU A 275 -2.62 -3.07 -25.37
CA LEU A 275 -1.89 -3.64 -24.24
C LEU A 275 -2.80 -3.92 -23.04
N LEU A 276 -3.72 -3.03 -22.71
CA LEU A 276 -4.60 -3.18 -21.55
C LEU A 276 -5.63 -4.29 -21.75
N CYS A 277 -6.17 -4.44 -22.97
CA CYS A 277 -7.15 -5.49 -23.28
C CYS A 277 -6.52 -6.82 -23.73
N CYS A 278 -5.19 -6.93 -23.65
CA CYS A 278 -4.44 -8.17 -23.92
C CYS A 278 -4.76 -8.78 -25.29
N GLY A 279 -4.93 -7.95 -26.33
CA GLY A 279 -5.25 -8.41 -27.68
C GLY A 279 -6.69 -8.88 -27.91
N ARG A 280 -7.57 -8.92 -26.89
CA ARG A 280 -8.99 -9.34 -27.04
C ARG A 280 -9.86 -8.33 -27.81
N GLY A 281 -9.34 -7.13 -28.06
CA GLY A 281 -10.07 -6.01 -28.61
C GLY A 281 -10.92 -5.28 -27.57
N PHE A 282 -11.72 -4.32 -28.02
CA PHE A 282 -12.57 -3.47 -27.19
C PHE A 282 -13.92 -3.18 -27.85
N HIS A 283 -14.89 -2.77 -27.04
CA HIS A 283 -16.16 -2.19 -27.45
C HIS A 283 -16.03 -0.66 -27.45
N THR A 284 -16.71 0.02 -28.37
CA THR A 284 -16.80 1.48 -28.41
C THR A 284 -18.25 1.89 -28.26
N ALA A 285 -18.53 2.81 -27.33
CA ALA A 285 -19.85 3.38 -27.11
C ALA A 285 -19.75 4.91 -27.07
N GLN A 286 -20.74 5.60 -27.64
CA GLN A 286 -20.88 7.04 -27.44
C GLN A 286 -21.64 7.30 -26.15
N VAL A 287 -21.04 8.05 -25.24
CA VAL A 287 -21.60 8.40 -23.93
C VAL A 287 -21.65 9.91 -23.82
N GLU A 288 -22.77 10.44 -23.32
CA GLU A 288 -22.91 11.86 -23.00
C GLU A 288 -22.42 12.08 -21.56
N LEU A 289 -21.33 12.84 -21.41
CA LEU A 289 -20.79 13.21 -20.10
C LEU A 289 -21.18 14.64 -19.75
N ALA A 290 -21.72 14.81 -18.54
CA ALA A 290 -21.95 16.13 -17.98
C ALA A 290 -20.66 16.68 -17.37
N GLU A 291 -20.24 17.86 -17.79
CA GLU A 291 -19.05 18.55 -17.26
C GLU A 291 -19.35 19.99 -16.88
N ARG A 292 -18.57 20.54 -15.96
CA ARG A 292 -18.64 21.96 -15.59
C ARG A 292 -17.83 22.76 -16.59
N CYS A 293 -18.49 23.66 -17.31
CA CYS A 293 -17.92 24.47 -18.38
C CYS A 293 -18.15 25.97 -18.14
N SER A 294 -17.44 26.83 -18.88
CA SER A 294 -17.60 28.30 -18.78
C SER A 294 -17.57 28.83 -17.34
N CYS A 295 -16.66 28.30 -16.53
CA CYS A 295 -16.54 28.67 -15.12
C CYS A 295 -16.03 30.10 -14.98
N LYS A 296 -16.76 30.93 -14.21
CA LYS A 296 -16.35 32.28 -13.83
C LYS A 296 -16.11 32.32 -12.34
N PHE A 297 -14.93 32.81 -11.97
CA PHE A 297 -14.61 33.11 -10.59
C PHE A 297 -15.18 34.47 -10.22
N HIS A 298 -15.91 34.51 -9.11
CA HIS A 298 -16.43 35.74 -8.53
C HIS A 298 -15.58 36.04 -7.30
N TRP A 299 -14.86 37.17 -7.33
CA TRP A 299 -14.04 37.62 -6.21
C TRP A 299 -14.93 37.76 -4.96
N CYS A 300 -14.56 37.04 -3.90
CA CYS A 300 -15.28 36.80 -2.64
C CYS A 300 -16.49 35.82 -2.70
N CYS A 301 -16.38 34.48 -2.77
CA CYS A 301 -15.26 33.54 -2.96
C CYS A 301 -15.81 32.25 -3.63
N PHE A 302 -16.49 32.36 -4.77
CA PHE A 302 -17.11 31.20 -5.41
C PHE A 302 -16.93 31.15 -6.92
N VAL A 303 -16.95 29.93 -7.45
CA VAL A 303 -16.88 29.68 -8.89
C VAL A 303 -18.26 29.27 -9.39
N LYS A 304 -18.82 30.07 -10.30
CA LYS A 304 -20.08 29.75 -10.98
C LYS A 304 -19.76 29.14 -12.34
N CYS A 305 -20.20 27.90 -12.57
CA CYS A 305 -20.05 27.21 -13.86
C CYS A 305 -21.42 26.93 -14.47
N ARG A 306 -21.45 26.75 -15.79
CA ARG A 306 -22.59 26.14 -16.48
C ARG A 306 -22.39 24.61 -16.53
N GLN A 307 -23.47 23.86 -16.62
CA GLN A 307 -23.41 22.43 -16.90
C GLN A 307 -23.49 22.25 -18.42
N CYS A 308 -22.43 21.71 -19.02
CA CYS A 308 -22.39 21.35 -20.43
C CYS A 308 -22.47 19.82 -20.57
N GLN A 309 -22.99 19.39 -21.71
CA GLN A 309 -22.92 18.00 -22.12
C GLN A 309 -21.88 17.85 -23.23
N ARG A 310 -21.05 16.81 -23.12
CA ARG A 310 -20.04 16.46 -24.12
C ARG A 310 -20.22 15.01 -24.52
N LEU A 311 -20.42 14.77 -25.81
CA LEU A 311 -20.40 13.43 -26.38
C LEU A 311 -18.97 12.93 -26.48
N VAL A 312 -18.71 11.76 -25.90
CA VAL A 312 -17.38 11.11 -25.93
C VAL A 312 -17.49 9.68 -26.39
N GLU A 313 -16.45 9.20 -27.08
CA GLU A 313 -16.28 7.76 -27.31
C GLU A 313 -15.61 7.13 -26.09
N LEU A 314 -16.30 6.18 -25.45
CA LEU A 314 -15.76 5.35 -24.39
C LEU A 314 -15.37 3.99 -24.98
N HIS A 315 -14.13 3.57 -24.71
CA HIS A 315 -13.61 2.28 -25.16
C HIS A 315 -13.43 1.34 -23.97
N THR A 316 -13.97 0.13 -24.05
CA THR A 316 -13.99 -0.83 -22.94
C THR A 316 -13.50 -2.21 -23.40
N CYS A 317 -12.56 -2.81 -22.68
CA CYS A 317 -12.02 -4.13 -23.00
C CYS A 317 -13.08 -5.24 -23.00
N ARG A 318 -13.00 -6.15 -23.96
CA ARG A 318 -13.81 -7.38 -24.02
C ARG A 318 -13.36 -8.42 -22.99
#